data_AF-A0A931U492-F1
#
_entry.id   AF-A0A931U492-F1
#
_cell.length_a   1.000
_cell.length_b   1.000
_cell.length_c   1.000
_cell.angle_alpha   90.00
_cell.angle_beta   90.00
_cell.angle_gamma   90.00
#
_symmetry.space_group_name_H-M   'P 1'
#
loop_
_entity.id
_entity.type
_entity.pdbx_description
1 polymer ?
#
loop_
_entity_poly.entity_id
_entity_poly.type
_entity_poly.pdbx_seq_one_letter_code
_entity_poly.pdbx_strand_id
1 'polypeptide(L)'
;MTAVSEVSEPGGMSLQEAGRRGGEATKTRYGHDHYVTIGKKGGRTVKQKYGSDFYAEAGRKGGDVVKQRYGQAYYAQVGRKGGNTVKQKYGPDYYRKIGRKGGESARGRNEEGDATAGEEQ
;
A
#
# COMPACT_ATOMS: atom_id res chain seq x y z
N MET A 1 -29.26 49.68 14.13
CA MET A 1 -29.32 48.35 13.49
C MET A 1 -28.02 48.15 12.74
N THR A 2 -27.02 47.53 13.37
CA THR A 2 -25.72 47.27 12.74
C THR A 2 -25.77 45.87 12.17
N ALA A 3 -25.78 45.75 10.84
CA ALA A 3 -25.71 44.48 10.15
C ALA A 3 -24.34 43.85 10.45
N VAL A 4 -24.35 42.73 11.17
CA VAL A 4 -23.19 41.84 11.29
C VAL A 4 -23.11 41.09 9.97
N SER A 5 -22.20 41.54 9.10
CA SER A 5 -21.86 40.86 7.87
C SER A 5 -21.27 39.49 8.21
N GLU A 6 -21.97 38.44 7.78
CA GLU A 6 -21.52 37.04 7.86
C GLU A 6 -20.14 36.91 7.20
N VAL A 7 -19.15 36.54 8.00
CA VAL A 7 -17.81 36.19 7.50
C VAL A 7 -17.95 34.81 6.85
N SER A 8 -17.99 34.78 5.52
CA SER A 8 -18.00 33.54 4.76
C SER A 8 -16.67 32.80 4.96
N GLU A 9 -16.72 31.62 5.56
CA GLU A 9 -15.58 30.72 5.75
C GLU A 9 -14.88 30.47 4.40
N PRO A 10 -13.53 30.49 4.33
CA PRO A 10 -12.84 30.21 3.09
C PRO A 10 -13.13 28.77 2.69
N GLY A 11 -13.75 28.58 1.51
CA GLY A 11 -13.91 27.30 0.82
C GLY A 11 -12.55 26.73 0.38
N GLY A 12 -11.71 26.40 1.35
CA GLY A 12 -10.34 25.95 1.17
C GLY A 12 -10.28 24.48 0.76
N MET A 13 -9.62 24.23 -0.37
CA MET A 13 -9.33 22.89 -0.86
C MET A 13 -8.63 22.05 0.21
N SER A 14 -9.07 20.80 0.40
CA SER A 14 -8.42 19.89 1.35
C SER A 14 -6.97 19.57 0.93
N LEU A 15 -6.09 19.26 1.88
CA LEU A 15 -4.71 18.82 1.61
C LEU A 15 -4.66 17.63 0.63
N GLN A 16 -5.59 16.69 0.78
CA GLN A 16 -5.69 15.52 -0.10
C GLN A 16 -6.07 15.94 -1.53
N GLU A 17 -7.02 16.85 -1.66
CA GLU A 17 -7.50 17.33 -2.95
C GLU A 17 -6.44 18.19 -3.66
N ALA A 18 -5.72 19.02 -2.91
CA ALA A 18 -4.57 19.78 -3.40
C ALA A 18 -3.46 18.83 -3.89
N GLY A 19 -3.15 17.79 -3.13
CA GLY A 19 -2.17 16.77 -3.53
C GLY A 19 -2.58 16.02 -4.80
N ARG A 20 -3.85 15.60 -4.90
CA ARG A 20 -4.40 14.95 -6.10
C ARG A 20 -4.28 15.86 -7.32
N ARG A 21 -4.76 17.11 -7.19
CA ARG A 21 -4.78 18.09 -8.29
C ARG A 21 -3.38 18.46 -8.75
N GLY A 22 -2.43 18.62 -7.82
CA GLY A 22 -1.02 18.86 -8.16
C GLY A 22 -0.38 17.70 -8.91
N GLY A 23 -0.70 16.46 -8.52
CA GLY A 23 -0.27 15.25 -9.23
C GLY A 23 -0.83 15.16 -10.64
N GLU A 24 -2.14 15.43 -10.80
CA GLU A 24 -2.82 15.45 -12.10
C GLU A 24 -2.24 16.54 -13.01
N ALA A 25 -2.06 17.76 -12.50
CA ALA A 25 -1.45 18.86 -13.25
C ALA A 25 -0.02 18.52 -13.71
N THR A 26 0.77 17.90 -12.85
CA THR A 26 2.14 17.47 -13.18
C THR A 26 2.13 16.41 -14.29
N LYS A 27 1.24 15.42 -14.20
CA LYS A 27 1.09 14.38 -15.22
C LYS A 27 0.64 14.96 -16.56
N THR A 28 -0.29 15.91 -16.56
CA THR A 28 -0.75 16.59 -17.77
C THR A 28 0.35 17.44 -18.40
N ARG A 29 1.13 18.16 -17.59
CA ARG A 29 2.17 19.08 -18.08
C ARG A 29 3.41 18.38 -18.62
N TYR A 30 3.85 17.30 -17.97
CA TYR A 30 5.13 16.66 -18.26
C TYR A 30 5.02 15.21 -18.77
N GLY A 31 3.79 14.67 -18.82
CA GLY A 31 3.54 13.32 -19.30
C GLY A 31 3.73 12.22 -18.26
N HIS A 32 3.36 10.99 -18.66
CA HIS A 32 3.37 9.82 -17.79
C HIS A 32 4.77 9.42 -17.33
N ASP A 33 5.74 9.38 -18.26
CA ASP A 33 7.12 8.96 -17.93
C ASP A 33 7.79 9.90 -16.94
N HIS A 34 7.54 11.20 -17.05
CA HIS A 34 8.03 12.18 -16.08
C HIS A 34 7.42 11.94 -14.71
N TYR A 35 6.10 11.78 -14.63
CA TYR A 35 5.39 11.49 -13.37
C TYR A 35 5.92 10.21 -12.69
N VAL A 36 6.12 9.15 -13.47
CA VAL A 36 6.70 7.89 -12.97
C VAL A 36 8.14 8.10 -12.48
N THR A 37 8.93 8.90 -13.19
CA THR A 37 10.33 9.19 -12.84
C THR A 37 10.44 9.92 -11.51
N ILE A 38 9.67 10.99 -11.33
CA ILE A 38 9.70 11.77 -10.08
C ILE A 38 9.15 10.95 -8.90
N GLY A 39 8.12 10.12 -9.13
CA GLY A 39 7.60 9.21 -8.11
C GLY A 39 8.63 8.18 -7.67
N LYS A 40 9.36 7.58 -8.62
CA LYS A 40 10.47 6.65 -8.32
C LYS A 40 11.59 7.35 -7.55
N LYS A 41 11.95 8.59 -7.93
CA LYS A 41 12.99 9.36 -7.23
C LYS A 41 12.56 9.67 -5.80
N GLY A 42 11.33 10.17 -5.60
CA GLY A 42 10.77 10.44 -4.28
C GLY A 42 10.74 9.20 -3.38
N GLY A 43 10.30 8.05 -3.92
CA GLY A 43 10.32 6.78 -3.18
C GLY A 43 11.74 6.36 -2.77
N ARG A 44 12.74 6.50 -3.63
CA ARG A 44 14.14 6.20 -3.26
C ARG A 44 14.64 7.11 -2.15
N THR A 45 14.35 8.41 -2.23
CA THR A 45 14.73 9.38 -1.19
C THR A 45 14.08 9.05 0.14
N VAL A 46 12.79 8.72 0.16
CA VAL A 46 12.07 8.32 1.39
C VAL A 46 12.67 7.04 1.97
N LYS A 47 12.96 6.03 1.14
CA LYS A 47 13.62 4.79 1.57
C LYS A 47 15.00 5.03 2.17
N GLN A 48 15.80 5.90 1.56
CA GLN A 48 17.12 6.25 2.09
C GLN A 48 17.01 6.98 3.43
N LYS A 49 15.99 7.84 3.60
CA LYS A 49 15.83 8.66 4.80
C LYS A 49 15.21 7.91 5.98
N TYR A 50 14.23 7.04 5.74
CA TYR A 50 13.42 6.41 6.79
C TYR A 50 13.51 4.88 6.83
N GLY A 51 14.27 4.25 5.92
CA GLY A 51 14.47 2.82 5.91
C GLY A 51 13.22 2.01 5.51
N SER A 52 13.28 0.70 5.77
CA SER A 52 12.21 -0.25 5.46
C SER A 52 11.00 -0.14 6.37
N ASP A 53 11.20 0.26 7.63
CA ASP A 53 10.14 0.27 8.64
C ASP A 53 9.04 1.28 8.33
N PHE A 54 9.41 2.41 7.72
CA PHE A 54 8.46 3.40 7.23
C PHE A 54 7.48 2.81 6.20
N TYR A 55 7.99 1.98 5.26
CA TYR A 55 7.14 1.33 4.27
C TYR A 55 6.28 0.22 4.88
N ALA A 56 6.83 -0.52 5.84
CA ALA A 56 6.09 -1.53 6.56
C ALA A 56 4.91 -0.89 7.33
N GLU A 57 5.15 0.22 8.03
CA GLU A 57 4.10 0.94 8.74
C GLU A 57 3.08 1.58 7.80
N ALA A 58 3.53 2.22 6.72
CA ALA A 58 2.63 2.80 5.72
C ALA A 58 1.74 1.72 5.07
N GLY A 59 2.33 0.56 4.75
CA GLY A 59 1.61 -0.60 4.24
C GLY A 59 0.61 -1.16 5.24
N ARG A 60 1.00 -1.30 6.52
CA ARG A 60 0.12 -1.74 7.61
C ARG A 60 -1.08 -0.81 7.76
N LYS A 61 -0.84 0.51 7.91
CA LYS A 61 -1.91 1.52 8.03
C LYS A 61 -2.85 1.50 6.83
N GLY A 62 -2.31 1.40 5.61
CA GLY A 62 -3.12 1.29 4.40
C GLY A 62 -3.99 0.03 4.38
N GLY A 63 -3.42 -1.12 4.76
CA GLY A 63 -4.15 -2.38 4.89
C GLY A 63 -5.24 -2.34 5.95
N ASP A 64 -4.98 -1.72 7.10
CA ASP A 64 -5.97 -1.58 8.18
C ASP A 64 -7.17 -0.74 7.74
N VAL A 65 -6.94 0.37 7.03
CA VAL A 65 -8.03 1.19 6.46
C VAL A 65 -8.87 0.39 5.48
N VAL A 66 -8.23 -0.37 4.58
CA VAL A 66 -8.93 -1.22 3.61
C VAL A 66 -9.72 -2.32 4.32
N LYS A 67 -9.15 -2.93 5.35
CA LYS A 67 -9.79 -3.98 6.15
C LYS A 67 -11.02 -3.45 6.89
N GLN A 68 -10.91 -2.27 7.51
CA GLN A 68 -12.04 -1.62 8.18
C GLN A 68 -13.16 -1.26 7.20
N ARG A 69 -12.83 -0.78 6.01
CA ARG A 69 -13.83 -0.35 5.02
C ARG A 69 -14.55 -1.50 4.31
N TYR A 70 -13.82 -2.56 3.95
CA TYR A 70 -14.32 -3.59 3.04
C TYR A 70 -14.34 -5.01 3.62
N GLY A 71 -13.78 -5.21 4.80
CA GLY A 71 -13.76 -6.51 5.47
C GLY A 71 -12.94 -7.59 4.75
N GLN A 72 -13.08 -8.83 5.23
CA GLN A 72 -12.26 -9.96 4.78
C GLN A 72 -12.62 -10.44 3.36
N ALA A 73 -13.89 -10.30 2.96
CA ALA A 73 -14.38 -10.69 1.64
C ALA A 73 -13.68 -9.93 0.49
N TYR A 74 -13.30 -8.68 0.73
CA TYR A 74 -12.57 -7.86 -0.23
C TYR A 74 -11.17 -8.42 -0.53
N TYR A 75 -10.44 -8.84 0.49
CA TYR A 75 -9.12 -9.45 0.32
C TYR A 75 -9.21 -10.78 -0.45
N ALA A 76 -10.25 -11.58 -0.20
CA ALA A 76 -10.50 -12.80 -0.96
C ALA A 76 -10.77 -12.50 -2.45
N GLN A 77 -11.56 -11.46 -2.73
CA GLN A 77 -11.87 -11.04 -4.09
C GLN A 77 -10.63 -10.50 -4.83
N VAL A 78 -9.85 -9.63 -4.18
CA VAL A 78 -8.60 -9.09 -4.73
C VAL A 78 -7.59 -10.21 -4.97
N GLY A 79 -7.43 -11.12 -4.02
CA GLY A 79 -6.56 -12.28 -4.14
C GLY A 79 -6.98 -13.20 -5.29
N ARG A 80 -8.28 -13.52 -5.42
CA ARG A 80 -8.83 -14.32 -6.52
C ARG A 80 -8.60 -13.64 -7.88
N LYS A 81 -8.81 -12.32 -7.97
CA LYS A 81 -8.60 -11.56 -9.21
C LYS A 81 -7.12 -11.55 -9.61
N GLY A 82 -6.22 -11.33 -8.64
CA GLY A 82 -4.77 -11.42 -8.85
C GLY A 82 -4.33 -12.81 -9.29
N GLY A 83 -4.79 -13.86 -8.60
CA GLY A 83 -4.47 -15.23 -8.92
C GLY A 83 -4.95 -15.66 -10.30
N ASN A 84 -6.17 -15.27 -10.70
CA ASN A 84 -6.69 -15.53 -12.03
C ASN A 84 -5.89 -14.81 -13.13
N THR A 85 -5.41 -13.59 -12.86
CA THR A 85 -4.56 -12.84 -13.82
C THR A 85 -3.23 -13.55 -14.02
N VAL A 86 -2.60 -13.99 -12.93
CA VAL A 86 -1.34 -14.74 -12.95
C VAL A 86 -1.51 -16.08 -13.66
N LYS A 87 -2.59 -16.83 -13.35
CA LYS A 87 -2.91 -18.12 -13.99
C LYS A 87 -3.10 -17.96 -15.50
N GLN A 88 -3.79 -16.91 -15.95
CA GLN A 88 -3.97 -16.65 -17.39
C GLN A 88 -2.65 -16.33 -18.08
N LYS A 89 -1.75 -15.59 -17.41
CA LYS A 89 -0.48 -15.14 -18.01
C LYS A 89 0.61 -16.21 -18.03
N TYR A 90 0.68 -17.06 -16.99
CA TYR A 90 1.81 -17.97 -16.77
C TYR A 90 1.41 -19.45 -16.62
N GLY A 91 0.11 -19.75 -16.66
CA GLY A 91 -0.40 -21.11 -16.52
C GLY A 91 -0.39 -21.66 -15.08
N PRO A 92 -0.91 -22.88 -14.89
CA PRO A 92 -1.08 -23.50 -13.58
C PRO A 92 0.25 -23.89 -12.89
N ASP A 93 1.29 -24.25 -13.64
CA ASP A 93 2.59 -24.65 -13.08
C ASP A 93 3.30 -23.50 -12.36
N TYR A 94 3.17 -22.29 -12.88
CA TYR A 94 3.67 -21.09 -12.19
C TYR A 94 2.97 -20.89 -10.85
N TYR A 95 1.65 -21.11 -10.77
CA TYR A 95 0.89 -21.00 -9.54
C TYR A 95 1.32 -22.04 -8.49
N ARG A 96 1.57 -23.26 -8.94
CA ARG A 96 2.09 -24.35 -8.09
C ARG A 96 3.48 -23.99 -7.53
N LYS A 97 4.35 -23.41 -8.36
CA LYS A 97 5.71 -22.97 -7.96
C LYS A 97 5.68 -21.85 -6.92
N ILE A 98 4.90 -20.80 -7.14
CA ILE A 98 4.80 -19.68 -6.18
C ILE A 98 4.07 -20.09 -4.90
N GLY A 99 3.07 -20.97 -5.00
CA GLY A 99 2.36 -21.51 -3.84
C GLY A 99 3.27 -22.38 -2.97
N ARG A 100 4.09 -23.24 -3.59
CA ARG A 100 5.11 -24.04 -2.88
C ARG A 100 6.10 -23.14 -2.17
N LYS A 101 6.67 -22.15 -2.87
CA LYS A 101 7.62 -21.20 -2.31
C LYS A 101 7.02 -20.40 -1.15
N GLY A 102 5.78 -19.93 -1.27
CA GLY A 102 5.07 -19.24 -0.20
C GLY A 102 4.81 -20.13 1.03
N GLY A 103 4.48 -21.40 0.82
CA GLY A 103 4.31 -22.38 1.89
C GLY A 103 5.63 -22.75 2.57
N GLU A 104 6.71 -22.92 1.82
CA GLU A 104 8.07 -23.17 2.33
C GLU A 104 8.53 -21.99 3.22
N SER A 105 8.30 -20.73 2.81
CA SER A 105 8.62 -19.54 3.62
C SER A 105 7.71 -19.33 4.85
N ALA A 106 6.54 -19.97 4.89
CA ALA A 106 5.68 -19.98 6.07
C ALA A 106 6.10 -21.07 7.06
N ARG A 107 6.52 -22.23 6.56
CA ARG A 107 7.00 -23.36 7.38
C ARG A 107 8.36 -23.08 8.02
N GLY A 108 9.31 -22.52 7.27
CA GLY A 108 10.62 -22.17 7.81
C GLY A 108 10.58 -21.13 8.95
N ARG A 109 9.50 -20.33 9.05
CA ARG A 109 9.31 -19.38 10.17
C ARG A 109 8.73 -20.01 11.44
N ASN A 110 8.16 -21.21 11.35
CA ASN A 110 7.63 -21.94 12.50
C ASN A 110 8.66 -22.87 13.14
N GLU A 111 9.75 -23.23 12.43
CA GLU A 111 10.83 -24.06 12.98
C GLU A 111 11.87 -23.24 13.78
N GLU A 112 12.00 -21.93 13.56
CA GLU A 112 12.89 -21.05 14.35
C GLU A 112 12.23 -20.43 15.60
N GLY A 113 10.92 -20.63 15.79
CA GLY A 113 10.17 -20.10 16.94
C GLY A 113 9.99 -21.07 18.12
N ASP A 114 10.46 -22.32 17.99
CA ASP A 114 10.24 -23.40 18.96
C ASP A 114 11.47 -23.69 19.85
N ALA A 115 12.60 -23.00 19.64
CA ALA A 115 13.85 -23.25 20.36
C ALA A 115 14.08 -22.38 21.61
N THR A 116 13.14 -21.51 22.00
CA THR A 116 13.27 -20.66 23.22
C THR A 116 11.98 -20.67 24.04
N ALA A 117 11.58 -21.83 24.54
CA ALA A 117 10.53 -21.94 25.56
C ALA A 117 10.76 -23.18 26.44
N GLY A 118 11.89 -23.21 27.12
CA GLY A 118 12.19 -24.20 28.17
C GLY A 118 13.42 -23.75 28.93
N GLU A 119 13.30 -23.71 30.26
CA GLU A 119 14.25 -23.16 31.25
C GLU A 119 14.13 -21.63 31.35
N GLU A 120 13.70 -21.04 32.47
CA GLU A 120 14.33 -21.09 33.79
C GLU A 120 13.32 -20.97 34.96
N GLN A 121 13.58 -21.79 36.00
CA GLN A 121 13.23 -21.78 37.45
C GLN A 121 11.99 -21.04 37.99
#